data_AF-A0A9Q0MVC9-F1
#
_entry.id   AF-A0A9Q0MVC9-F1
#
_cell.length_a   1.000
_cell.length_b   1.000
_cell.length_c   1.000
_cell.angle_alpha   90.00
_cell.angle_beta   90.00
_cell.angle_gamma   90.00
#
_symmetry.space_group_name_H-M   'P 1'
#
loop_
_entity.id
_entity.type
_entity.pdbx_description
1 polymer ?
#
loop_
_entity_poly.entity_id
_entity_poly.type
_entity_poly.pdbx_seq_one_letter_code
_entity_poly.pdbx_strand_id
1 'polypeptide(L)'
;ILSDNHDTFFRNVIHGSIEEREKKKIVRNDMLNLLLLAKEGKLNDEKDKESDQDTGFATVSEFMTAKTTEKLKNWTDEDLVAQCIIFFLAGFTGLSITFCFLCYELSLKPEMQERLFDEITETKKRLNGKQLTFEVLQKMKYMDMLVSEALRKWPIASAMDRAVGK
;
A
#
# COMPACT_ATOMS: atom_id res chain seq x y z
N ILE A 1 -12.84 -4.90 -19.65
CA ILE A 1 -12.21 -5.55 -18.46
C ILE A 1 -13.11 -5.41 -17.24
N LEU A 2 -13.75 -4.25 -17.04
CA LEU A 2 -14.83 -4.09 -16.06
C LEU A 2 -16.18 -3.97 -16.78
N SER A 3 -17.25 -4.43 -16.14
CA SER A 3 -18.64 -4.13 -16.56
C SER A 3 -18.98 -2.67 -16.26
N ASP A 4 -19.88 -2.06 -17.03
CA ASP A 4 -20.30 -0.66 -16.87
C ASP A 4 -20.72 -0.31 -15.44
N ASN A 5 -21.35 -1.27 -14.74
CA ASN A 5 -21.73 -1.11 -13.33
C ASN A 5 -20.52 -0.99 -12.39
N HIS A 6 -19.45 -1.75 -12.66
CA HIS A 6 -18.24 -1.72 -11.85
C HIS A 6 -17.40 -0.47 -12.15
N ASP A 7 -17.30 -0.06 -13.42
CA ASP A 7 -16.62 1.19 -13.79
C ASP A 7 -17.27 2.40 -13.11
N THR A 8 -18.60 2.49 -13.19
CA THR A 8 -19.38 3.54 -12.52
C THR A 8 -19.15 3.53 -11.00
N PHE A 9 -19.13 2.35 -10.37
CA PHE A 9 -18.86 2.23 -8.94
C PHE A 9 -17.48 2.78 -8.56
N PHE A 10 -16.41 2.34 -9.24
CA PHE A 10 -15.05 2.79 -8.92
C PHE A 10 -14.87 4.29 -9.15
N ARG A 11 -15.43 4.83 -10.24
CA ARG A 11 -15.43 6.28 -10.50
C ARG A 11 -16.08 7.03 -9.36
N ASN A 12 -17.28 6.63 -8.96
CA ASN A 12 -18.02 7.30 -7.89
C ASN A 12 -17.27 7.25 -6.55
N VAL A 13 -16.64 6.12 -6.23
CA VAL A 13 -15.85 5.97 -4.99
C VAL A 13 -14.61 6.86 -5.00
N ILE A 14 -13.86 6.88 -6.09
CA ILE A 14 -12.63 7.68 -6.19
C ILE A 14 -12.96 9.18 -6.23
N HIS A 15 -13.92 9.61 -7.05
CA HIS A 15 -14.34 11.01 -7.09
C HIS A 15 -14.92 11.47 -5.74
N GLY A 16 -15.80 10.67 -5.14
CA GLY A 16 -16.34 10.97 -3.82
C GLY A 16 -15.26 11.09 -2.75
N SER A 17 -14.23 10.23 -2.81
CA SER A 17 -13.08 10.29 -1.90
C SER A 17 -12.23 11.54 -2.10
N ILE A 18 -11.99 11.96 -3.35
CA ILE A 18 -11.24 13.19 -3.65
C ILE A 18 -12.03 14.42 -3.14
N GLU A 19 -13.30 14.51 -3.50
CA GLU A 19 -14.15 15.63 -3.08
C GLU A 19 -14.25 15.78 -1.56
N GLU A 20 -14.41 14.65 -0.84
CA GLU A 20 -14.49 14.68 0.61
C GLU A 20 -13.17 15.15 1.23
N ARG A 21 -12.04 14.72 0.68
CA ARG A 21 -10.70 15.14 1.13
C ARG A 21 -10.46 16.62 0.90
N GLU A 22 -10.84 17.14 -0.27
CA GLU A 22 -10.72 18.57 -0.59
C GLU A 22 -11.60 19.42 0.33
N LYS A 23 -12.88 19.04 0.51
CA LYS A 23 -13.84 19.76 1.37
C LYS A 23 -13.38 19.79 2.83
N LYS A 24 -12.91 18.66 3.36
CA LYS A 24 -12.50 18.53 4.76
C LYS A 24 -11.01 18.83 5.01
N LYS A 25 -10.24 19.15 3.95
CA LYS A 25 -8.78 19.32 3.98
C LYS A 25 -8.08 18.15 4.68
N ILE A 26 -8.52 16.93 4.40
CA ILE A 26 -7.93 15.71 4.98
C ILE A 26 -6.71 15.34 4.16
N VAL A 27 -5.53 15.45 4.78
CA VAL A 27 -4.28 14.90 4.24
C VAL A 27 -4.10 13.49 4.79
N ARG A 28 -3.96 12.51 3.90
CA ARG A 28 -3.70 11.12 4.26
C ARG A 28 -2.55 10.62 3.39
N ASN A 29 -1.49 10.14 4.02
CA ASN A 29 -0.29 9.68 3.32
C ASN A 29 -0.56 8.32 2.64
N ASP A 30 -1.29 8.34 1.52
CA ASP A 30 -1.66 7.19 0.71
C ASP A 30 -1.43 7.46 -0.79
N MET A 31 -1.61 6.43 -1.62
CA MET A 31 -1.39 6.51 -3.05
C MET A 31 -2.26 7.58 -3.73
N LEU A 32 -3.50 7.78 -3.29
CA LEU A 32 -4.38 8.81 -3.85
C LEU A 32 -3.82 10.21 -3.56
N ASN A 33 -3.31 10.45 -2.35
CA ASN A 33 -2.63 11.70 -2.02
C ASN A 33 -1.34 11.90 -2.81
N LEU A 34 -0.55 10.83 -3.01
CA LEU A 34 0.64 10.89 -3.86
C LEU A 34 0.28 11.25 -5.31
N LEU A 35 -0.80 10.70 -5.87
CA LEU A 35 -1.24 11.05 -7.22
C LEU A 35 -1.77 12.49 -7.32
N LEU A 36 -2.48 12.98 -6.30
CA LEU A 36 -2.92 14.37 -6.24
C LEU A 36 -1.73 15.34 -6.16
N LEU A 37 -0.76 15.06 -5.30
CA LEU A 37 0.48 15.85 -5.21
C LEU A 37 1.30 15.79 -6.50
N ALA A 38 1.32 14.64 -7.18
CA ALA A 38 1.95 14.47 -8.49
C ALA A 38 1.29 15.35 -9.56
N LYS A 39 -0.05 15.37 -9.59
CA LYS A 39 -0.85 16.21 -10.50
C LYS A 39 -0.64 17.70 -10.23
N GLU A 40 -0.54 18.10 -8.96
CA GLU A 40 -0.25 19.49 -8.56
C GLU A 40 1.22 19.90 -8.77
N GLY A 41 2.12 18.95 -9.04
CA GLY A 41 3.56 19.19 -9.18
C GLY A 41 4.29 19.47 -7.86
N LYS A 42 3.66 19.22 -6.71
CA LYS A 42 4.20 19.47 -5.35
C LYS A 42 4.85 18.25 -4.70
N LEU A 43 5.01 17.17 -5.46
CA LEU A 43 5.45 15.89 -4.92
C LEU A 43 6.88 15.89 -4.34
N ASN A 44 7.71 16.89 -4.66
CA ASN A 44 9.05 17.04 -4.10
C ASN A 44 9.11 17.90 -2.82
N ASP A 45 8.03 18.63 -2.49
CA ASP A 45 8.02 19.59 -1.37
C ASP A 45 7.88 18.90 0.01
N GLU A 46 7.49 17.63 0.04
CA GLU A 46 7.37 16.83 1.27
C GLU A 46 8.65 16.07 1.65
N LYS A 47 9.72 16.12 0.83
CA LYS A 47 10.99 15.42 1.10
C LYS A 47 11.77 15.98 2.29
N ASP A 48 11.51 17.22 2.70
CA ASP A 48 12.35 17.94 3.67
C ASP A 48 11.92 17.80 5.14
N LYS A 49 10.91 16.97 5.47
CA LYS A 49 10.34 16.96 6.84
C LYS A 49 10.45 15.71 7.68
N GLU A 50 10.84 14.54 7.16
CA GLU A 50 11.14 13.40 8.04
C GLU A 50 12.39 12.65 7.61
N SER A 51 13.40 12.78 8.47
CA SER A 51 14.71 12.16 8.43
C SER A 51 14.66 10.64 8.59
N ASP A 52 15.49 9.97 7.81
CA ASP A 52 16.36 8.89 8.29
C ASP A 52 15.67 7.72 9.00
N GLN A 53 14.95 6.91 8.23
CA GLN A 53 14.92 5.47 8.46
C GLN A 53 14.59 4.77 7.15
N ASP A 54 15.41 3.78 6.85
CA ASP A 54 15.35 2.79 5.77
C ASP A 54 13.99 2.05 5.78
N THR A 55 12.91 2.77 5.51
CA THR A 55 11.59 2.19 5.27
C THR A 55 11.72 1.48 3.93
N GLY A 56 11.73 0.15 3.96
CA GLY A 56 12.06 -0.76 2.86
C GLY A 56 11.13 -0.72 1.64
N PHE A 57 10.66 0.45 1.25
CA PHE A 57 9.98 0.73 0.00
C PHE A 57 10.83 1.68 -0.86
N ALA A 58 12.03 1.22 -1.22
CA ALA A 58 12.94 1.89 -2.16
C ALA A 58 12.28 2.22 -3.53
N THR A 59 11.16 1.57 -3.85
CA THR A 59 10.44 1.71 -5.11
C THR A 59 9.87 3.12 -5.35
N VAL A 60 9.46 3.86 -4.30
CA VAL A 60 8.92 5.23 -4.49
C VAL A 60 10.03 6.22 -4.82
N SER A 61 11.21 6.04 -4.23
CA SER A 61 12.38 6.88 -4.46
C SER A 61 12.91 6.73 -5.89
N GLU A 62 12.96 5.51 -6.42
CA GLU A 62 13.44 5.24 -7.79
C GLU A 62 12.42 5.63 -8.88
N PHE A 63 11.11 5.52 -8.62
CA PHE A 63 10.09 5.86 -9.62
C PHE A 63 10.03 7.37 -9.93
N MET A 64 10.44 8.21 -8.98
CA MET A 64 10.28 9.66 -9.01
C MET A 64 11.51 10.41 -9.54
N THR A 65 11.84 10.21 -10.81
CA THR A 65 12.77 11.10 -11.55
C THR A 65 12.05 12.36 -12.03
N ALA A 66 12.73 13.51 -12.13
CA ALA A 66 12.15 14.77 -12.61
C ALA A 66 11.38 14.65 -13.95
N LYS A 67 11.82 13.75 -14.84
CA LYS A 67 11.16 13.45 -16.13
C LYS A 67 9.84 12.70 -15.98
N THR A 68 9.67 11.92 -14.91
CA THR A 68 8.41 11.26 -14.55
C THR A 68 7.41 12.29 -13.99
N THR A 69 7.90 13.24 -13.20
CA THR A 69 7.09 14.32 -12.59
C THR A 69 6.49 15.27 -13.65
N GLU A 70 7.23 15.61 -14.71
CA GLU A 70 6.67 16.40 -15.81
C GLU A 70 5.58 15.66 -16.60
N LYS A 71 5.71 14.34 -16.79
CA LYS A 71 4.67 13.53 -17.43
C LYS A 71 3.42 13.38 -16.56
N LEU A 72 3.59 13.28 -15.25
CA LEU A 72 2.51 13.20 -14.25
C LEU A 72 1.69 14.49 -14.17
N LYS A 73 2.32 15.66 -14.41
CA LYS A 73 1.66 16.96 -14.39
C LYS A 73 0.54 17.11 -15.44
N ASN A 74 0.57 16.30 -16.49
CA ASN A 74 -0.43 16.31 -17.57
C ASN A 74 -1.53 15.24 -17.40
N TRP A 75 -1.63 14.59 -16.23
CA TRP A 75 -2.65 13.57 -16.01
C TRP A 75 -4.04 14.17 -15.87
N THR A 76 -4.99 13.59 -16.60
CA THR A 76 -6.40 13.90 -16.47
C THR A 76 -7.00 13.21 -15.25
N ASP A 77 -8.20 13.61 -14.82
CA ASP A 77 -8.92 12.91 -13.75
C ASP A 77 -9.23 11.45 -14.12
N GLU A 78 -9.44 11.17 -15.41
CA GLU A 78 -9.65 9.81 -15.90
C GLU A 78 -8.38 8.96 -15.77
N ASP A 79 -7.20 9.53 -16.05
CA ASP A 79 -5.91 8.84 -15.85
C ASP A 79 -5.70 8.50 -14.37
N LEU A 80 -6.03 9.42 -13.48
CA LEU A 80 -5.91 9.20 -12.03
C LEU A 80 -6.83 8.08 -11.56
N VAL A 81 -8.10 8.10 -11.98
CA VAL A 81 -9.05 7.01 -11.67
C VAL A 81 -8.55 5.68 -12.23
N ALA A 82 -8.08 5.65 -13.48
CA ALA A 82 -7.55 4.45 -14.11
C ALA A 82 -6.36 3.88 -13.33
N GLN A 83 -5.43 4.72 -12.87
CA GLN A 83 -4.29 4.29 -12.05
C GLN A 83 -4.72 3.75 -10.68
N CYS A 84 -5.69 4.39 -10.02
CA CYS A 84 -6.24 3.87 -8.78
C CYS A 84 -6.87 2.48 -8.95
N ILE A 85 -7.59 2.26 -10.06
CA ILE A 85 -8.20 0.96 -10.37
C ILE A 85 -7.13 -0.10 -10.63
N ILE A 86 -6.12 0.20 -11.44
CA ILE A 86 -5.01 -0.74 -11.73
C ILE A 86 -4.30 -1.13 -10.45
N PHE A 87 -3.98 -0.15 -9.59
CA PHE A 87 -3.32 -0.39 -8.32
C PHE A 87 -4.17 -1.27 -7.39
N PHE A 88 -5.48 -0.99 -7.31
CA PHE A 88 -6.41 -1.82 -6.55
C PHE A 88 -6.41 -3.27 -7.04
N LEU A 89 -6.56 -3.50 -8.35
CA LEU A 89 -6.62 -4.86 -8.91
C LEU A 89 -5.30 -5.62 -8.76
N ALA A 90 -4.17 -4.96 -9.04
CA ALA A 90 -2.84 -5.54 -8.93
C ALA A 90 -2.50 -5.91 -7.47
N GLY A 91 -2.85 -5.05 -6.52
CA GLY A 91 -2.61 -5.30 -5.10
C GLY A 91 -3.59 -6.31 -4.48
N PHE A 92 -4.87 -6.25 -4.85
CA PHE A 92 -5.92 -7.05 -4.22
C PHE A 92 -5.66 -8.56 -4.36
N THR A 93 -5.44 -9.04 -5.58
CA THR A 93 -5.33 -10.48 -5.85
C THR A 93 -4.15 -11.10 -5.09
N GLY A 94 -2.97 -10.45 -5.12
CA GLY A 94 -1.78 -10.95 -4.43
C GLY A 94 -1.91 -10.93 -2.90
N LEU A 95 -2.52 -9.87 -2.35
CA LEU A 95 -2.74 -9.75 -0.91
C LEU A 95 -3.78 -10.76 -0.42
N SER A 96 -4.91 -10.93 -1.13
CA SER A 96 -5.94 -11.90 -0.75
C SER A 96 -5.40 -13.32 -0.69
N ILE A 97 -4.60 -13.73 -1.67
CA ILE A 97 -3.95 -15.05 -1.69
C ILE A 97 -3.01 -15.20 -0.49
N THR A 98 -2.16 -14.20 -0.23
CA THR A 98 -1.24 -14.20 0.92
C THR A 98 -1.99 -14.35 2.23
N PHE A 99 -3.08 -13.59 2.43
CA PHE A 99 -3.90 -13.68 3.64
C PHE A 99 -4.54 -15.07 3.81
N CYS A 100 -5.06 -15.66 2.73
CA CYS A 100 -5.61 -17.02 2.78
C CYS A 100 -4.56 -18.04 3.24
N PHE A 101 -3.35 -18.00 2.67
CA PHE A 101 -2.27 -18.90 3.08
C PHE A 101 -1.75 -18.63 4.48
N LEU A 102 -1.65 -17.36 4.90
CA LEU A 102 -1.26 -17.02 6.26
C LEU A 102 -2.26 -17.56 7.28
N CYS A 103 -3.56 -17.36 7.05
CA CYS A 103 -4.62 -17.93 7.90
C CYS A 103 -4.58 -19.46 7.93
N TYR A 104 -4.33 -20.09 6.78
CA TYR A 104 -4.17 -21.53 6.68
C TYR A 104 -2.98 -22.04 7.52
N GLU A 105 -1.80 -21.43 7.39
CA GLU A 105 -0.61 -21.83 8.17
C GLU A 105 -0.80 -21.60 9.67
N LEU A 106 -1.48 -20.52 10.07
CA LEU A 106 -1.80 -20.24 11.48
C LEU A 106 -2.78 -21.27 12.03
N SER A 107 -3.79 -21.67 11.25
CA SER A 107 -4.77 -22.68 11.69
C SER A 107 -4.16 -24.06 11.94
N LEU A 108 -3.05 -24.38 11.25
CA LEU A 108 -2.33 -25.65 11.40
C LEU A 108 -1.27 -25.61 12.51
N LYS A 109 -0.86 -24.42 12.96
CA LYS A 109 0.24 -24.23 13.92
C LYS A 109 -0.21 -23.35 15.09
N PRO A 110 -0.93 -23.93 16.07
CA PRO A 110 -1.44 -23.18 17.23
C PRO A 110 -0.35 -22.42 17.98
N GLU A 111 0.85 -22.99 18.12
CA GLU A 111 1.99 -22.34 18.79
C GLU A 111 2.41 -21.02 18.11
N MET A 112 2.37 -20.97 16.77
CA MET A 112 2.69 -19.74 16.04
C MET A 112 1.58 -18.69 16.20
N GLN A 113 0.33 -19.14 16.24
CA GLN A 113 -0.83 -18.28 16.47
C GLN A 113 -0.80 -17.66 17.87
N GLU A 114 -0.50 -18.45 18.90
CA GLU A 114 -0.38 -17.98 20.27
C GLU A 114 0.74 -16.95 20.42
N ARG A 115 1.91 -17.24 19.86
CA ARG A 115 3.05 -16.30 19.87
C ARG A 115 2.75 -14.98 19.14
N LEU A 116 2.02 -15.03 18.03
CA LEU A 116 1.57 -13.81 17.33
C LEU A 116 0.56 -13.04 18.19
N PHE A 117 -0.37 -13.74 18.82
CA PHE A 117 -1.37 -13.13 19.70
C PHE A 117 -0.73 -12.43 20.91
N ASP A 118 0.31 -13.03 21.48
CA ASP A 118 1.09 -12.43 22.57
C ASP A 118 1.77 -11.13 22.13
N GLU A 119 2.42 -11.11 20.97
CA GLU A 119 3.05 -9.89 20.42
C GLU A 119 2.02 -8.79 20.16
N ILE A 120 0.85 -9.13 19.59
CA ILE A 120 -0.25 -8.19 19.37
C ILE A 120 -0.78 -7.65 20.70
N THR A 121 -0.96 -8.51 21.69
CA THR A 121 -1.48 -8.14 23.00
C THR A 121 -0.50 -7.25 23.75
N GLU A 122 0.80 -7.56 23.70
CA GLU A 122 1.86 -6.72 24.25
C GLU A 122 1.90 -5.36 23.57
N THR A 123 1.82 -5.32 22.24
CA THR A 123 1.79 -4.08 21.47
C THR A 123 0.57 -3.23 21.83
N LYS A 124 -0.61 -3.85 21.98
CA LYS A 124 -1.84 -3.19 22.41
C LYS A 124 -1.72 -2.62 23.83
N LYS A 125 -1.10 -3.37 24.76
CA LYS A 125 -0.80 -2.88 26.11
C LYS A 125 0.13 -1.67 26.05
N ARG A 126 1.21 -1.74 25.27
CA ARG A 126 2.16 -0.62 25.09
C ARG A 126 1.51 0.64 24.52
N LEU A 127 0.52 0.48 23.64
CA LEU A 127 -0.25 1.61 23.09
C LEU A 127 -1.08 2.34 24.16
N ASN A 128 -1.47 1.69 25.27
CA ASN A 128 -2.23 2.31 26.36
C ASN A 128 -3.46 3.11 25.87
N GLY A 129 -4.20 2.56 24.91
CA GLY A 129 -5.38 3.20 24.32
C GLY A 129 -5.09 4.26 23.25
N LYS A 130 -3.82 4.53 22.93
CA LYS A 130 -3.44 5.34 21.77
C LYS A 130 -3.76 4.60 20.47
N GLN A 131 -3.95 5.37 19.41
CA GLN A 131 -4.16 4.83 18.06
C GLN A 131 -2.91 4.08 17.59
N LEU A 132 -3.12 3.01 16.84
CA LEU A 132 -2.05 2.27 16.18
C LEU A 132 -1.43 3.17 15.10
N THR A 133 -0.13 3.43 15.22
CA THR A 133 0.63 4.18 14.21
C THR A 133 1.49 3.24 13.38
N PHE A 134 1.96 3.73 12.22
CA PHE A 134 2.79 2.95 11.31
C PHE A 134 4.11 2.52 11.95
N GLU A 135 4.74 3.39 12.74
CA GLU A 135 6.01 3.11 13.43
C GLU A 135 5.83 2.01 14.49
N VAL A 136 4.64 1.93 15.11
CA VAL A 136 4.34 0.87 16.08
C VAL A 136 4.15 -0.46 15.36
N LEU A 137 3.47 -0.47 14.21
CA LEU A 137 3.27 -1.66 13.41
C LEU A 137 4.60 -2.23 12.90
N GLN A 138 5.51 -1.38 12.42
CA GLN A 138 6.84 -1.79 11.98
C GLN A 138 7.71 -2.42 13.09
N LYS A 139 7.41 -2.13 14.36
CA LYS A 139 8.12 -2.71 15.51
C LYS A 139 7.63 -4.12 15.88
N MET A 140 6.60 -4.65 15.22
CA MET A 140 6.09 -6.01 15.43
C MET A 140 6.92 -7.02 14.63
N LYS A 141 8.04 -7.45 15.21
CA LYS A 141 9.05 -8.28 14.55
C LYS A 141 8.51 -9.66 14.20
N TYR A 142 7.73 -10.29 15.06
CA TYR A 142 7.26 -11.65 14.83
C TYR A 142 6.18 -11.69 13.75
N MET A 143 5.29 -10.68 13.71
CA MET A 143 4.37 -10.46 12.60
C MET A 143 5.10 -10.33 11.26
N ASP A 144 6.18 -9.53 11.18
CA ASP A 144 7.00 -9.38 9.97
C ASP A 144 7.66 -10.70 9.54
N MET A 145 8.19 -11.47 10.51
CA MET A 145 8.73 -12.81 10.26
C MET A 145 7.68 -13.76 9.70
N LEU A 146 6.44 -13.72 10.21
CA LEU A 146 5.33 -14.57 9.76
C LEU A 146 4.92 -14.26 8.32
N VAL A 147 4.79 -12.97 7.98
CA VAL A 147 4.47 -12.52 6.62
C VAL A 147 5.61 -12.92 5.66
N SER A 148 6.86 -12.72 6.07
CA SER A 148 8.04 -13.09 5.29
C SER A 148 8.11 -14.61 5.03
N GLU A 149 7.88 -15.45 6.04
CA GLU A 149 7.84 -16.89 5.86
C GLU A 149 6.66 -17.36 4.99
N ALA A 150 5.50 -16.72 5.11
CA ALA A 150 4.35 -17.01 4.25
C ALA A 150 4.67 -16.72 2.78
N LEU A 151 5.28 -15.56 2.48
CA LEU A 151 5.69 -15.20 1.12
C LEU A 151 6.83 -16.09 0.58
N ARG A 152 7.77 -16.52 1.45
CA ARG A 152 8.83 -17.46 1.07
C ARG A 152 8.28 -18.84 0.70
N LYS A 153 7.29 -19.33 1.47
CA LYS A 153 6.68 -20.66 1.25
C LYS A 153 5.66 -20.64 0.11
N TRP A 154 4.88 -19.57 0.01
CA TRP A 154 3.78 -19.40 -0.94
C TRP A 154 4.00 -18.13 -1.77
N PRO A 155 4.96 -18.15 -2.72
CA PRO A 155 5.23 -16.98 -3.56
C PRO A 155 4.05 -16.70 -4.49
N ILE A 156 3.60 -15.44 -4.53
CA ILE A 156 2.48 -14.99 -5.39
C ILE A 156 2.86 -15.11 -6.88
N ALA A 157 4.11 -14.79 -7.21
CA ALA A 157 4.66 -14.89 -8.57
C ALA A 157 5.78 -15.94 -8.57
N SER A 158 5.54 -17.07 -9.22
CA SER A 158 6.53 -18.15 -9.34
C SER A 158 7.61 -17.88 -10.38
N ALA A 159 7.32 -17.04 -11.37
CA ALA A 159 8.24 -16.64 -12.43
C ALA A 159 7.92 -15.22 -12.91
N MET A 160 8.94 -14.53 -13.42
CA MET A 160 8.81 -13.23 -14.08
C MET A 160 9.65 -13.26 -15.36
N ASP A 161 9.04 -12.94 -16.50
CA ASP A 161 9.74 -12.86 -17.77
C ASP A 161 10.54 -11.56 -17.89
N ARG A 162 11.71 -11.63 -18.53
CA ARG A 162 12.49 -10.45 -18.92
C ARG A 162 12.83 -10.54 -20.40
N ALA A 163 12.63 -9.44 -21.12
CA ALA A 163 13.06 -9.30 -22.50
C ALA A 163 14.33 -8.44 -22.58
N VAL A 164 15.26 -8.80 -23.46
CA VAL A 164 16.44 -7.98 -23.75
C VAL A 164 16.01 -6.86 -24.71
N GLY A 165 16.28 -5.61 -24.34
CA GLY A 165 16.01 -4.46 -25.21
C GLY A 165 16.85 -4.53 -26.48
N LYS A 166 16.23 -4.25 -27.64
CA LYS A 166 16.92 -4.08 -28.92
C LYS A 166 17.70 -2.77 -28.97
#